data_AF-Q7P470-F1
#
_entry.id   AF-Q7P470-F1
#
_cell.length_a   1.000
_cell.length_b   1.000
_cell.length_c   1.000
_cell.angle_alpha   90.00
_cell.angle_beta   90.00
_cell.angle_gamma   90.00
#
_symmetry.space_group_name_H-M   'P 1'
#
loop_
_entity.id
_entity.type
_entity.pdbx_description
1 polymer ?
#
loop_
_entity_poly.entity_id
_entity_poly.type
_entity_poly.pdbx_seq_one_letter_code
_entity_poly.pdbx_strand_id
1 'polypeptide(L)'
;MLKKFGLPRLIILIFLISTYVIAPFVGIPITTALSDTIIRFGMNAILVLSLMPMIESGAGLNFGMPLGIEAGLLGALLSIELGFSGFIGFVLAIILAMIFAFIFGWAYGAILNKVKGGEMMIATYIGFSSVAFMCIMWIILPFRKPDMIWAYGGSGLRTTISVETYWKGVLNNIFGEISQAIPVGEIIFFLILAFLMWLFFRTRSGLSMSAVGKNEKFAQATGINADKSRKQSVIISTVIAAIGIIVYQQSFGLSNFI
;
A
#
# COMPACT_ATOMS: atom_id res chain seq x y z
N MET A 1 19.45 29.98 -4.51
CA MET A 1 19.33 28.61 -3.97
C MET A 1 18.13 28.45 -3.02
N LEU A 2 17.95 29.31 -2.01
CA LEU A 2 16.81 29.26 -1.06
C LEU A 2 15.41 29.43 -1.71
N LYS A 3 15.22 30.34 -2.68
CA LYS A 3 13.92 30.51 -3.37
C LYS A 3 13.45 29.29 -4.17
N LYS A 4 14.36 28.39 -4.57
CA LYS A 4 14.02 27.15 -5.30
C LYS A 4 13.74 25.96 -4.38
N PHE A 5 14.16 26.04 -3.11
CA PHE A 5 14.00 24.94 -2.16
C PHE A 5 12.57 24.84 -1.63
N GLY A 6 11.82 25.95 -1.64
CA GLY A 6 10.46 26.02 -1.14
C GLY A 6 10.44 26.01 0.39
N LEU A 7 9.74 26.99 0.98
CA LEU A 7 9.61 27.13 2.44
C LEU A 7 9.13 25.83 3.14
N PRO A 8 8.17 25.05 2.59
CA PRO A 8 7.74 23.80 3.23
C PRO A 8 8.85 22.75 3.38
N ARG A 9 9.70 22.59 2.36
CA ARG A 9 10.80 21.60 2.42
C ARG A 9 11.88 22.03 3.40
N LEU A 10 12.13 23.33 3.49
CA LEU A 10 13.05 23.89 4.48
C LEU A 10 12.55 23.63 5.91
N ILE A 11 11.26 23.85 6.17
CA ILE A 11 10.66 23.58 7.49
C ILE A 11 10.80 22.09 7.84
N ILE A 12 10.46 21.19 6.91
CA ILE A 12 10.58 19.74 7.13
C ILE A 12 12.03 19.33 7.40
N LEU A 13 12.98 19.88 6.64
CA LEU A 13 14.41 19.60 6.81
C LEU A 13 14.92 20.07 8.19
N ILE A 14 14.56 21.30 8.58
CA ILE A 14 14.93 21.85 9.89
C ILE A 14 14.33 21.00 11.01
N PHE A 15 13.06 20.63 10.87
CA PHE A 15 12.38 19.77 11.84
C PHE A 15 13.09 18.42 11.97
N LEU A 16 13.39 17.75 10.85
CA LEU A 16 14.11 16.47 10.85
C LEU A 16 15.49 16.59 11.50
N ILE A 17 16.28 17.60 11.13
CA ILE A 17 17.60 17.83 11.74
C ILE A 17 17.46 18.07 13.25
N SER A 18 16.48 18.88 13.67
CA SER A 18 16.24 19.15 15.09
C SER A 18 15.90 17.88 15.87
N THR A 19 15.13 16.95 15.28
CA THR A 19 14.80 15.67 15.93
C THR A 19 16.04 14.79 16.12
N TYR A 20 16.95 14.74 15.15
CA TYR A 20 18.20 13.98 15.30
C TYR A 20 19.18 14.62 16.28
N VAL A 21 19.19 15.95 16.39
CA VAL A 21 19.99 16.66 17.40
C VAL A 21 19.45 16.42 18.80
N ILE A 22 18.13 16.37 18.98
CA ILE A 22 17.48 16.14 20.29
C ILE A 22 17.56 14.66 20.73
N ALA A 23 17.52 13.71 19.79
CA ALA A 23 17.54 12.26 20.06
C ALA A 23 18.58 11.79 21.11
N PRO A 24 19.88 12.16 21.03
CA PRO A 24 20.86 11.73 22.04
C PRO A 24 20.58 12.30 23.44
N PHE A 25 19.99 13.49 23.55
CA PHE A 25 19.64 14.09 24.85
C PHE A 25 18.50 13.35 25.56
N VAL A 26 17.68 12.61 24.81
CA VAL A 26 16.58 11.78 25.33
C VAL A 26 17.02 10.32 25.51
N GLY A 27 18.29 10.00 25.26
CA GLY A 27 18.85 8.64 25.40
C GLY A 27 18.57 7.71 24.22
N ILE A 28 18.18 8.25 23.06
CA ILE A 28 17.94 7.46 21.83
C ILE A 28 19.24 7.44 21.01
N PRO A 29 19.81 6.25 20.73
CA PRO A 29 20.97 6.14 19.84
C PRO A 29 20.67 6.67 18.43
N ILE A 30 21.54 7.53 17.91
CA ILE A 30 21.36 8.09 16.56
C ILE A 30 21.36 6.99 15.49
N THR A 31 22.15 5.93 15.70
CA THR A 31 22.23 4.78 14.79
C THR A 31 20.90 4.03 14.69
N THR A 32 20.18 3.82 15.80
CA THR A 32 18.86 3.17 15.78
C THR A 32 17.81 4.08 15.16
N ALA A 33 17.84 5.39 15.49
CA ALA A 33 16.92 6.35 14.89
C ALA A 33 17.06 6.45 13.36
N LEU A 34 18.30 6.41 12.84
CA LEU A 34 18.58 6.37 11.42
C LEU A 34 18.11 5.05 10.78
N SER A 35 18.42 3.91 11.41
CA SER A 35 17.96 2.59 10.95
C SER A 35 16.44 2.54 10.84
N ASP A 36 15.72 2.95 11.89
CA ASP A 36 14.26 2.99 11.92
C ASP A 36 13.68 3.89 10.82
N THR A 37 14.35 4.99 10.50
CA THR A 37 13.94 5.89 9.41
C THR A 37 14.05 5.18 8.05
N ILE A 38 15.13 4.42 7.83
CA ILE A 38 15.35 3.68 6.59
C ILE A 38 14.38 2.49 6.48
N ILE A 39 14.14 1.77 7.57
CA ILE A 39 13.16 0.69 7.63
C ILE A 39 11.76 1.23 7.32
N ARG A 40 11.39 2.38 7.90
CA ARG A 40 10.13 3.09 7.60
C ARG A 40 10.03 3.52 6.14
N PHE A 41 11.13 3.89 5.52
CA PHE A 41 11.14 4.17 4.09
C PHE A 41 10.87 2.88 3.28
N GLY A 42 11.57 1.79 3.58
CA GLY A 42 11.41 0.49 2.91
C GLY A 42 9.96 -0.02 2.96
N MET A 43 9.38 -0.07 4.15
CA MET A 43 8.03 -0.60 4.38
C MET A 43 6.93 0.22 3.66
N ASN A 44 7.15 1.52 3.42
CA ASN A 44 6.17 2.42 2.80
C ASN A 44 6.42 2.64 1.29
N ALA A 45 7.59 2.26 0.76
CA ALA A 45 7.98 2.58 -0.61
C ALA A 45 6.99 2.05 -1.66
N ILE A 46 6.43 0.86 -1.42
CA ILE A 46 5.48 0.22 -2.35
C ILE A 46 4.09 0.86 -2.29
N LEU A 47 3.66 1.33 -1.11
CA LEU A 47 2.44 2.12 -0.98
C LEU A 47 2.59 3.43 -1.76
N VAL A 48 3.74 4.08 -1.70
CA VAL A 48 4.00 5.27 -2.54
C VAL A 48 4.00 4.91 -4.02
N LEU A 49 4.56 3.75 -4.40
CA LEU A 49 4.56 3.26 -5.78
C LEU A 49 3.14 3.06 -6.33
N SER A 50 2.21 2.63 -5.48
CA SER A 50 0.81 2.36 -5.86
C SER A 50 0.08 3.62 -6.34
N LEU A 51 0.58 4.81 -6.04
CA LEU A 51 0.02 6.08 -6.48
C LEU A 51 0.24 6.34 -7.97
N MET A 52 1.34 5.83 -8.52
CA MET A 52 1.81 6.20 -9.86
C MET A 52 0.81 5.89 -10.99
N PRO A 53 0.18 4.70 -11.07
CA PRO A 53 -0.77 4.37 -12.16
C PRO A 53 -1.90 5.39 -12.30
N MET A 54 -2.49 5.79 -11.16
CA MET A 54 -3.61 6.72 -11.19
C MET A 54 -3.19 8.14 -11.58
N ILE A 55 -2.03 8.59 -11.10
CA ILE A 55 -1.44 9.88 -11.48
C ILE A 55 -1.22 9.92 -13.00
N GLU A 56 -0.62 8.87 -13.57
CA GLU A 56 -0.36 8.77 -15.01
C GLU A 56 -1.64 8.78 -15.86
N SER A 57 -2.74 8.25 -15.33
CA SER A 57 -4.03 8.22 -16.04
C SER A 57 -4.90 9.47 -15.86
N GLY A 58 -4.50 10.40 -14.99
CA GLY A 58 -5.30 11.58 -14.64
C GLY A 58 -6.56 11.28 -13.81
N ALA A 59 -6.71 10.06 -13.27
CA ALA A 59 -7.90 9.64 -12.51
C ALA A 59 -7.89 10.05 -11.02
N GLY A 60 -7.00 10.97 -10.63
CA GLY A 60 -6.87 11.49 -9.26
C GLY A 60 -5.67 10.96 -8.47
N LEU A 61 -5.35 11.62 -7.35
CA LEU A 61 -4.22 11.26 -6.48
C LEU A 61 -4.73 10.36 -5.34
N ASN A 62 -4.24 9.14 -5.26
CA ASN A 62 -4.35 8.29 -4.06
C ASN A 62 -5.72 7.66 -3.74
N PHE A 63 -6.51 7.27 -4.74
CA PHE A 63 -7.85 6.72 -4.45
C PHE A 63 -8.01 5.21 -4.57
N GLY A 64 -7.05 4.52 -5.19
CA GLY A 64 -6.99 3.06 -5.17
C GLY A 64 -6.42 2.51 -3.86
N MET A 65 -5.71 3.33 -3.08
CA MET A 65 -4.95 2.90 -1.91
C MET A 65 -5.83 2.44 -0.74
N PRO A 66 -6.89 3.16 -0.29
CA PRO A 66 -7.69 2.70 0.85
C PRO A 66 -8.28 1.31 0.61
N LEU A 67 -8.91 1.11 -0.55
CA LEU A 67 -9.46 -0.19 -0.94
C LEU A 67 -8.38 -1.26 -1.12
N GLY A 68 -7.19 -0.87 -1.58
CA GLY A 68 -6.05 -1.78 -1.71
C GLY A 68 -5.53 -2.23 -0.35
N ILE A 69 -5.44 -1.31 0.61
CA ILE A 69 -5.07 -1.61 2.01
C ILE A 69 -6.06 -2.61 2.60
N GLU A 70 -7.38 -2.38 2.45
CA GLU A 70 -8.40 -3.31 2.92
C GLU A 70 -8.32 -4.70 2.26
N ALA A 71 -8.08 -4.75 0.94
CA ALA A 71 -7.87 -6.01 0.24
C ALA A 71 -6.61 -6.74 0.72
N GLY A 72 -5.53 -6.01 1.02
CA GLY A 72 -4.30 -6.55 1.59
C GLY A 72 -4.49 -7.09 3.00
N LEU A 73 -5.24 -6.36 3.85
CA LEU A 73 -5.63 -6.81 5.19
C LEU A 73 -6.45 -8.11 5.12
N LEU A 74 -7.44 -8.19 4.21
CA LEU A 74 -8.21 -9.42 3.96
C LEU A 74 -7.30 -10.59 3.55
N GLY A 75 -6.38 -10.37 2.60
CA GLY A 75 -5.45 -11.40 2.15
C GLY A 75 -4.52 -11.90 3.26
N ALA A 76 -3.99 -10.98 4.07
CA ALA A 76 -3.17 -11.28 5.24
C ALA A 76 -3.93 -12.15 6.26
N LEU A 77 -5.16 -11.75 6.61
CA LEU A 77 -6.00 -12.48 7.55
C LEU A 77 -6.35 -13.88 7.06
N LEU A 78 -6.69 -14.03 5.80
CA LEU A 78 -6.99 -15.34 5.23
C LEU A 78 -5.76 -16.25 5.20
N SER A 79 -4.57 -15.72 4.91
CA SER A 79 -3.34 -16.51 5.01
C SER A 79 -3.07 -16.99 6.43
N ILE A 80 -3.32 -16.13 7.42
CA ILE A 80 -3.17 -16.46 8.86
C ILE A 80 -4.21 -17.50 9.29
N GLU A 81 -5.48 -17.34 8.88
CA GLU A 81 -6.56 -18.27 9.17
C GLU A 81 -6.25 -19.67 8.62
N LEU A 82 -5.70 -19.75 7.40
CA LEU A 82 -5.24 -21.00 6.79
C LEU A 82 -4.02 -21.62 7.49
N GLY A 83 -3.33 -20.86 8.35
CA GLY A 83 -2.23 -21.36 9.18
C GLY A 83 -0.88 -21.48 8.46
N PHE A 84 -0.72 -20.88 7.28
CA PHE A 84 0.57 -20.86 6.58
C PHE A 84 1.51 -19.81 7.17
N SER A 85 2.77 -20.18 7.37
CA SER A 85 3.83 -19.31 7.89
C SER A 85 5.04 -19.25 6.94
N GLY A 86 6.00 -18.40 7.28
CA GLY A 86 7.19 -18.13 6.49
C GLY A 86 6.88 -17.53 5.13
N PHE A 87 7.74 -17.83 4.16
CA PHE A 87 7.64 -17.31 2.80
C PHE A 87 6.36 -17.77 2.08
N ILE A 88 5.90 -18.99 2.37
CA ILE A 88 4.67 -19.54 1.78
C ILE A 88 3.45 -18.74 2.25
N GLY A 89 3.35 -18.46 3.55
CA GLY A 89 2.28 -17.62 4.09
C GLY A 89 2.28 -16.20 3.49
N PHE A 90 3.46 -15.60 3.38
CA PHE A 90 3.59 -14.27 2.75
C PHE A 90 3.13 -14.23 1.29
N VAL A 91 3.54 -15.20 0.47
CA VAL A 91 3.12 -15.27 -0.94
C VAL A 91 1.62 -15.56 -1.05
N LEU A 92 1.09 -16.43 -0.18
CA LEU A 92 -0.35 -16.73 -0.14
C LEU A 92 -1.17 -15.48 0.21
N ALA A 93 -0.72 -14.70 1.19
CA ALA A 93 -1.33 -13.42 1.54
C ALA A 93 -1.39 -12.48 0.32
N ILE A 94 -0.29 -12.36 -0.42
CA ILE A 94 -0.23 -11.54 -1.64
C ILE A 94 -1.22 -12.04 -2.70
N ILE A 95 -1.27 -13.35 -2.98
CA ILE A 95 -2.17 -13.92 -3.99
C ILE A 95 -3.63 -13.66 -3.63
N LEU A 96 -4.01 -13.92 -2.38
CA LEU A 96 -5.38 -13.67 -1.91
C LEU A 96 -5.72 -12.18 -1.96
N ALA A 97 -4.81 -11.31 -1.52
CA ALA A 97 -4.97 -9.87 -1.58
C ALA A 97 -5.16 -9.36 -3.02
N MET A 98 -4.41 -9.89 -3.99
CA MET A 98 -4.55 -9.52 -5.40
C MET A 98 -5.94 -9.84 -5.94
N ILE A 99 -6.56 -10.95 -5.53
CA ILE A 99 -7.91 -11.33 -5.97
C ILE A 99 -8.93 -10.30 -5.47
N PHE A 100 -8.92 -9.97 -4.17
CA PHE A 100 -9.82 -8.97 -3.61
C PHE A 100 -9.53 -7.57 -4.16
N ALA A 101 -8.26 -7.20 -4.31
CA ALA A 101 -7.84 -5.92 -4.85
C ALA A 101 -8.29 -5.72 -6.30
N PHE A 102 -8.28 -6.78 -7.11
CA PHE A 102 -8.80 -6.73 -8.48
C PHE A 102 -10.31 -6.47 -8.47
N ILE A 103 -11.07 -7.18 -7.61
CA ILE A 103 -12.53 -7.02 -7.50
C ILE A 103 -12.88 -5.61 -7.03
N PHE A 104 -12.25 -5.13 -5.94
CA PHE A 104 -12.48 -3.80 -5.39
C PHE A 104 -12.05 -2.72 -6.37
N GLY A 105 -10.87 -2.85 -6.98
CA GLY A 105 -10.37 -1.91 -7.97
C GLY A 105 -11.25 -1.83 -9.22
N TRP A 106 -11.82 -2.95 -9.67
CA TRP A 106 -12.73 -2.98 -10.82
C TRP A 106 -14.05 -2.29 -10.51
N ALA A 107 -14.67 -2.63 -9.37
CA ALA A 107 -15.91 -2.01 -8.92
C ALA A 107 -15.73 -0.51 -8.70
N TYR A 108 -14.63 -0.14 -8.05
CA TYR A 108 -14.29 1.24 -7.78
C TYR A 108 -13.98 2.06 -9.04
N GLY A 109 -13.20 1.50 -9.96
CA GLY A 109 -12.92 2.14 -11.25
C GLY A 109 -14.18 2.33 -12.10
N ALA A 110 -15.17 1.43 -11.99
CA ALA A 110 -16.47 1.60 -12.64
C ALA A 110 -17.28 2.77 -12.03
N ILE A 111 -17.20 2.97 -10.71
CA ILE A 111 -17.83 4.12 -10.04
C ILE A 111 -17.15 5.41 -10.47
N LEU A 112 -15.81 5.47 -10.42
CA LEU A 112 -15.04 6.66 -10.78
C LEU A 112 -15.31 7.15 -12.21
N ASN A 113 -15.44 6.22 -13.17
CA ASN A 113 -15.78 6.59 -14.53
C ASN A 113 -17.16 7.23 -14.68
N LYS A 114 -18.10 6.97 -13.76
CA LYS A 114 -19.44 7.60 -13.77
C LYS A 114 -19.44 9.00 -13.20
N VAL A 115 -18.42 9.38 -12.42
CA VAL A 115 -18.41 10.62 -11.63
C VAL A 115 -17.27 11.55 -12.03
N LYS A 116 -16.96 11.58 -13.34
CA LYS A 116 -15.85 12.36 -13.87
C LYS A 116 -15.95 13.84 -13.51
N GLY A 117 -14.84 14.42 -13.07
CA GLY A 117 -14.79 15.81 -12.60
C GLY A 117 -15.15 16.01 -11.12
N GLY A 118 -15.82 15.05 -10.47
CA GLY A 118 -16.08 15.03 -9.02
C GLY A 118 -15.30 13.93 -8.27
N GLU A 119 -14.32 13.34 -8.95
CA GLU A 119 -13.67 12.08 -8.56
C GLU A 119 -12.99 12.19 -7.20
N MET A 120 -12.33 13.32 -6.92
CA MET A 120 -11.61 13.53 -5.66
C MET A 120 -12.53 13.49 -4.44
N MET A 121 -13.67 14.16 -4.50
CA MET A 121 -14.65 14.17 -3.40
C MET A 121 -15.21 12.77 -3.15
N ILE A 122 -15.70 12.13 -4.20
CA ILE A 122 -16.36 10.82 -4.11
C ILE A 122 -15.38 9.74 -3.69
N ALA A 123 -14.14 9.83 -4.15
CA ALA A 123 -13.09 8.95 -3.72
C ALA A 123 -12.77 9.06 -2.23
N THR A 124 -12.67 10.27 -1.68
CA THR A 124 -12.46 10.47 -0.26
C THR A 124 -13.60 9.88 0.56
N TYR A 125 -14.85 10.08 0.14
CA TYR A 125 -16.00 9.46 0.80
C TYR A 125 -15.95 7.93 0.73
N ILE A 126 -15.67 7.36 -0.44
CA ILE A 126 -15.55 5.91 -0.60
C ILE A 126 -14.43 5.35 0.27
N GLY A 127 -13.28 6.03 0.35
CA GLY A 127 -12.17 5.62 1.21
C GLY A 127 -12.56 5.57 2.69
N PHE A 128 -13.22 6.60 3.22
CA PHE A 128 -13.68 6.58 4.61
C PHE A 128 -14.80 5.56 4.85
N SER A 129 -15.76 5.47 3.93
CA SER A 129 -16.86 4.51 4.03
C SER A 129 -16.38 3.07 3.90
N SER A 130 -15.35 2.79 3.10
CA SER A 130 -14.80 1.43 2.97
C SER A 130 -14.15 0.95 4.25
N VAL A 131 -13.40 1.84 4.94
CA VAL A 131 -12.81 1.51 6.26
C VAL A 131 -13.92 1.20 7.26
N ALA A 132 -14.94 2.08 7.37
CA ALA A 132 -16.06 1.85 8.28
C ALA A 132 -16.82 0.54 7.96
N PHE A 133 -17.03 0.24 6.68
CA PHE A 133 -17.63 -1.01 6.23
C PHE A 133 -16.77 -2.22 6.62
N MET A 134 -15.45 -2.15 6.44
CA MET A 134 -14.55 -3.24 6.81
C MET A 134 -14.49 -3.45 8.31
N CYS A 135 -14.54 -2.40 9.14
CA CYS A 135 -14.65 -2.53 10.59
C CYS A 135 -15.86 -3.39 11.02
N ILE A 136 -17.00 -3.26 10.33
CA ILE A 136 -18.18 -4.10 10.56
C ILE A 136 -17.90 -5.54 10.08
N MET A 137 -17.29 -5.70 8.90
CA MET A 137 -16.94 -7.02 8.35
C MET A 137 -15.96 -7.80 9.23
N TRP A 138 -14.98 -7.14 9.86
CA TRP A 138 -14.01 -7.78 10.77
C TRP A 138 -14.67 -8.45 11.97
N ILE A 139 -15.85 -7.96 12.38
CA ILE A 139 -16.62 -8.55 13.48
C ILE A 139 -17.49 -9.71 12.98
N ILE A 140 -18.04 -9.60 11.78
CA ILE A 140 -18.99 -10.58 11.21
C ILE A 140 -18.28 -11.80 10.60
N LEU A 141 -17.08 -11.61 10.03
CA LEU A 141 -16.37 -12.68 9.36
C LEU A 141 -15.97 -13.79 10.34
N PRO A 142 -16.16 -15.08 9.98
CA PRO A 142 -16.03 -16.20 10.90
C PRO A 142 -14.56 -16.67 11.05
N PHE A 143 -13.71 -15.82 11.65
CA PHE A 143 -12.34 -16.19 12.01
C PHE A 143 -12.32 -17.15 13.20
N ARG A 144 -11.51 -18.21 13.12
CA ARG A 144 -11.46 -19.27 14.14
C ARG A 144 -10.12 -19.34 14.87
N LYS A 145 -9.04 -18.77 14.32
CA LYS A 145 -7.73 -18.82 14.97
C LYS A 145 -7.73 -18.06 16.30
N PRO A 146 -7.27 -18.68 17.41
CA PRO A 146 -7.23 -18.05 18.74
C PRO A 146 -6.45 -16.74 18.80
N ASP A 147 -5.40 -16.62 17.97
CA ASP A 147 -4.54 -15.44 17.91
C ASP A 147 -5.24 -14.22 17.29
N MET A 148 -6.34 -14.45 16.56
CA MET A 148 -7.08 -13.42 15.84
C MET A 148 -8.36 -12.96 16.55
N ILE A 149 -8.94 -13.80 17.41
CA ILE A 149 -10.22 -13.52 18.09
C ILE A 149 -10.02 -12.98 19.51
N TRP A 150 -10.99 -12.20 19.99
CA TRP A 150 -10.99 -11.73 21.38
C TRP A 150 -11.07 -12.89 22.39
N ALA A 151 -10.13 -12.92 23.33
CA ALA A 151 -10.03 -13.99 24.34
C ALA A 151 -11.27 -14.10 25.23
N TYR A 152 -11.91 -12.97 25.56
CA TYR A 152 -13.10 -12.93 26.44
C TYR A 152 -14.43 -13.07 25.70
N GLY A 153 -14.47 -12.92 24.36
CA GLY A 153 -15.71 -12.86 23.58
C GLY A 153 -15.91 -14.01 22.59
N GLY A 154 -14.86 -14.80 22.30
CA GLY A 154 -14.92 -15.97 21.40
C GLY A 154 -15.30 -15.66 19.94
N SER A 155 -15.54 -14.40 19.60
CA SER A 155 -16.00 -13.93 18.29
C SER A 155 -15.51 -12.49 18.05
N GLY A 156 -15.35 -12.13 16.78
CA GLY A 156 -14.84 -10.83 16.36
C GLY A 156 -13.31 -10.72 16.38
N LEU A 157 -12.78 -10.05 15.36
CA LEU A 157 -11.35 -9.83 15.19
C LEU A 157 -10.79 -8.83 16.23
N ARG A 158 -9.57 -9.08 16.70
CA ARG A 158 -8.80 -8.08 17.48
C ARG A 158 -8.44 -6.88 16.61
N THR A 159 -8.33 -5.72 17.23
CA THR A 159 -7.93 -4.47 16.56
C THR A 159 -6.51 -4.55 15.99
N THR A 160 -5.65 -5.31 16.67
CA THR A 160 -4.26 -5.54 16.30
C THR A 160 -3.96 -7.04 16.40
N ILE A 161 -3.38 -7.60 15.35
CA ILE A 161 -2.89 -8.98 15.31
C ILE A 161 -1.40 -8.94 15.05
N SER A 162 -0.66 -9.73 15.83
CA SER A 162 0.77 -9.90 15.63
C SER A 162 1.02 -10.82 14.43
N VAL A 163 1.89 -10.38 13.52
CA VAL A 163 2.34 -11.18 12.37
C VAL A 163 3.68 -11.86 12.64
N GLU A 164 4.20 -11.71 13.87
CA GLU A 164 5.52 -12.18 14.30
C GLU A 164 5.73 -13.68 14.09
N THR A 165 4.75 -14.48 14.51
CA THR A 165 4.80 -15.94 14.42
C THR A 165 4.52 -16.47 13.02
N TYR A 166 4.03 -15.61 12.11
CA TYR A 166 3.63 -16.01 10.77
C TYR A 166 4.71 -15.67 9.75
N TRP A 167 4.97 -14.40 9.47
CA TRP A 167 5.83 -14.00 8.35
C TRP A 167 6.56 -12.67 8.54
N LYS A 168 6.75 -12.23 9.80
CA LYS A 168 7.58 -11.06 10.11
C LYS A 168 8.99 -11.22 9.57
N GLY A 169 9.48 -10.15 8.94
CA GLY A 169 10.83 -10.06 8.42
C GLY A 169 11.13 -11.00 7.26
N VAL A 170 10.13 -11.65 6.64
CA VAL A 170 10.39 -12.73 5.68
C VAL A 170 11.24 -12.31 4.47
N LEU A 171 11.11 -11.05 4.01
CA LEU A 171 11.94 -10.51 2.94
C LEU A 171 13.37 -10.22 3.40
N ASN A 172 13.53 -9.79 4.65
CA ASN A 172 14.79 -9.30 5.20
C ASN A 172 15.65 -10.42 5.80
N ASN A 173 15.04 -11.44 6.39
CA ASN A 173 15.70 -12.56 7.06
C ASN A 173 16.63 -13.35 6.12
N ILE A 174 16.34 -13.35 4.81
CA ILE A 174 17.15 -14.04 3.79
C ILE A 174 18.54 -13.42 3.66
N PHE A 175 18.72 -12.14 4.02
CA PHE A 175 19.97 -11.40 3.86
C PHE A 175 20.76 -11.23 5.17
N GLY A 176 20.38 -11.93 6.24
CA GLY A 176 21.14 -11.98 7.49
C GLY A 176 21.22 -10.66 8.26
N GLU A 177 22.33 -10.43 8.97
CA GLU A 177 22.51 -9.30 9.89
C GLU A 177 22.51 -7.92 9.21
N ILE A 178 22.87 -7.84 7.93
CA ILE A 178 22.83 -6.59 7.15
C ILE A 178 21.41 -6.02 7.09
N SER A 179 20.41 -6.91 7.10
CA SER A 179 19.00 -6.54 7.08
C SER A 179 18.47 -5.91 8.37
N GLN A 180 19.23 -5.95 9.47
CA GLN A 180 18.84 -5.32 10.75
C GLN A 180 19.02 -3.80 10.72
N ALA A 181 19.93 -3.29 9.88
CA ALA A 181 20.20 -1.86 9.73
C ALA A 181 19.61 -1.25 8.46
N ILE A 182 19.47 -2.06 7.40
CA ILE A 182 18.96 -1.63 6.10
C ILE A 182 17.97 -2.69 5.62
N PRO A 183 16.72 -2.36 5.26
CA PRO A 183 15.73 -3.33 4.81
C PRO A 183 16.01 -3.79 3.36
N VAL A 184 17.11 -4.54 3.17
CA VAL A 184 17.62 -4.94 1.84
C VAL A 184 16.56 -5.70 1.04
N GLY A 185 15.85 -6.63 1.70
CA GLY A 185 14.81 -7.43 1.05
C GLY A 185 13.64 -6.60 0.57
N GLU A 186 13.19 -5.64 1.37
CA GLU A 186 12.11 -4.71 0.99
C GLU A 186 12.53 -3.80 -0.15
N ILE A 187 13.76 -3.28 -0.13
CA ILE A 187 14.29 -2.43 -1.20
C ILE A 187 14.37 -3.22 -2.50
N ILE A 188 14.87 -4.45 -2.48
CA ILE A 188 14.92 -5.31 -3.67
C ILE A 188 13.49 -5.58 -4.18
N PHE A 189 12.57 -5.91 -3.29
CA PHE A 189 11.18 -6.17 -3.67
C PHE A 189 10.51 -4.92 -4.27
N PHE A 190 10.75 -3.75 -3.69
CA PHE A 190 10.35 -2.46 -4.26
C PHE A 190 10.95 -2.24 -5.65
N LEU A 191 12.25 -2.46 -5.84
CA LEU A 191 12.92 -2.29 -7.13
C LEU A 191 12.34 -3.23 -8.19
N ILE A 192 12.01 -4.47 -7.82
CA ILE A 192 11.34 -5.42 -8.72
C ILE A 192 9.97 -4.86 -9.13
N LEU A 193 9.13 -4.43 -8.20
CA LEU A 193 7.81 -3.86 -8.52
C LEU A 193 7.93 -2.57 -9.33
N ALA A 194 8.88 -1.70 -9.01
CA ALA A 194 9.15 -0.48 -9.75
C ALA A 194 9.60 -0.78 -11.19
N PHE A 195 10.45 -1.80 -11.37
CA PHE A 195 10.87 -2.27 -12.69
C PHE A 195 9.71 -2.86 -13.49
N LEU A 196 8.87 -3.70 -12.87
CA LEU A 196 7.66 -4.24 -13.52
C LEU A 196 6.69 -3.14 -13.93
N MET A 197 6.50 -2.14 -13.08
CA MET A 197 5.64 -1.00 -13.40
C MET A 197 6.24 -0.12 -14.51
N TRP A 198 7.55 0.11 -14.50
CA TRP A 198 8.24 0.78 -15.60
C TRP A 198 8.09 0.03 -16.92
N LEU A 199 8.19 -1.30 -16.90
CA LEU A 199 7.95 -2.14 -18.08
C LEU A 199 6.49 -2.01 -18.54
N PHE A 200 5.53 -2.03 -17.60
CA PHE A 200 4.12 -1.83 -17.90
C PHE A 200 3.85 -0.51 -18.61
N PHE A 201 4.47 0.60 -18.19
CA PHE A 201 4.30 1.90 -18.84
C PHE A 201 4.83 1.96 -20.28
N ARG A 202 5.70 1.03 -20.68
CA ARG A 202 6.19 0.89 -22.06
C ARG A 202 5.31 -0.01 -22.93
N THR A 203 4.33 -0.70 -22.35
CA THR A 203 3.37 -1.50 -23.12
C THR A 203 2.31 -0.61 -23.79
N ARG A 204 1.55 -1.16 -24.74
CA ARG A 204 0.44 -0.45 -25.40
C ARG A 204 -0.60 0.07 -24.39
N SER A 205 -0.90 -0.71 -23.35
CA SER A 205 -1.82 -0.30 -22.28
C SER A 205 -1.27 0.87 -21.46
N GLY A 206 0.01 0.83 -21.10
CA GLY A 206 0.68 1.89 -20.37
C GLY A 206 0.76 3.21 -21.16
N LEU A 207 1.12 3.13 -22.45
CA LEU A 207 1.15 4.30 -23.34
C LEU A 207 -0.24 4.90 -23.54
N SER A 208 -1.27 4.06 -23.68
CA SER A 208 -2.67 4.51 -23.78
C SER A 208 -3.10 5.24 -22.51
N MET A 209 -2.72 4.71 -21.35
CA MET A 209 -3.00 5.32 -20.04
C MET A 209 -2.35 6.71 -19.91
N SER A 210 -1.06 6.84 -20.24
CA SER A 210 -0.35 8.12 -20.18
C SER A 210 -0.88 9.13 -21.21
N ALA A 211 -1.31 8.68 -22.39
CA ALA A 211 -1.96 9.55 -23.38
C ALA A 211 -3.29 10.12 -22.85
N VAL A 212 -4.11 9.29 -22.20
CA VAL A 212 -5.36 9.72 -21.56
C VAL A 212 -5.11 10.72 -20.44
N GLY A 213 -4.10 10.50 -19.59
CA GLY A 213 -3.76 11.43 -18.51
C GLY A 213 -3.25 12.79 -19.00
N LYS A 214 -2.58 12.85 -20.16
CA LYS A 214 -2.13 14.12 -20.76
C LYS A 214 -3.28 14.93 -21.36
N ASN A 215 -4.14 14.29 -22.14
CA ASN A 215 -5.32 14.93 -22.71
C ASN A 215 -6.36 13.88 -23.10
N GLU A 216 -7.39 13.73 -22.27
CA GLU A 216 -8.45 12.75 -22.48
C GLU A 216 -9.17 12.95 -23.82
N LYS A 217 -9.48 14.20 -24.21
CA LYS A 217 -10.20 14.49 -25.47
C LYS A 217 -9.37 14.13 -26.69
N PHE A 218 -8.08 14.44 -26.67
CA PHE A 218 -7.16 14.07 -27.74
C PHE A 218 -7.00 12.56 -27.84
N ALA A 219 -6.83 11.87 -26.70
CA ALA A 219 -6.72 10.42 -26.67
C ALA A 219 -7.98 9.74 -27.25
N GLN A 220 -9.18 10.22 -26.89
CA GLN A 220 -10.43 9.73 -27.46
C GLN A 220 -10.51 9.95 -28.98
N ALA A 221 -10.09 11.12 -29.48
CA ALA A 221 -10.05 11.41 -30.92
C ALA A 221 -9.09 10.48 -31.70
N THR A 222 -8.04 9.98 -31.04
CA THR A 222 -7.12 8.98 -31.60
C THR A 222 -7.60 7.52 -31.45
N GLY A 223 -8.83 7.31 -30.96
CA GLY A 223 -9.44 5.97 -30.81
C GLY A 223 -9.10 5.25 -29.50
N ILE A 224 -8.45 5.93 -28.54
CA ILE A 224 -8.14 5.35 -27.24
C ILE A 224 -9.37 5.42 -26.33
N ASN A 225 -9.77 4.28 -25.77
CA ASN A 225 -10.84 4.25 -24.77
C ASN A 225 -10.34 4.77 -23.41
N ALA A 226 -10.71 6.01 -23.09
CA ALA A 226 -10.34 6.67 -21.84
C ALA A 226 -10.87 5.92 -20.60
N ASP A 227 -12.14 5.52 -20.62
CA ASP A 227 -12.79 4.83 -19.49
C ASP A 227 -12.09 3.52 -19.16
N LYS A 228 -11.71 2.76 -20.18
CA LYS A 228 -10.97 1.50 -20.02
C LYS A 228 -9.60 1.76 -19.41
N SER A 229 -8.88 2.76 -19.92
CA SER A 229 -7.53 3.10 -19.47
C SER A 229 -7.51 3.59 -18.02
N ARG A 230 -8.50 4.40 -17.64
CA ARG A 230 -8.68 4.90 -16.26
C ARG A 230 -9.12 3.80 -15.30
N LYS A 231 -10.03 2.92 -15.70
CA LYS A 231 -10.38 1.76 -14.87
C LYS A 231 -9.19 0.84 -14.63
N GLN A 232 -8.36 0.64 -15.66
CA GLN A 232 -7.15 -0.16 -15.55
C GLN A 232 -6.13 0.45 -14.58
N SER A 233 -5.98 1.78 -14.58
CA SER A 233 -5.06 2.45 -13.64
C SER A 233 -5.50 2.29 -12.19
N VAL A 234 -6.80 2.38 -11.93
CA VAL A 234 -7.39 2.16 -10.61
C VAL A 234 -7.13 0.74 -10.13
N ILE A 235 -7.40 -0.27 -10.98
CA ILE A 235 -7.14 -1.69 -10.64
C ILE A 235 -5.67 -1.91 -10.28
N ILE A 236 -4.74 -1.41 -11.12
CA ILE A 236 -3.30 -1.60 -10.89
C ILE A 236 -2.87 -0.89 -9.60
N SER A 237 -3.37 0.32 -9.35
CA SER A 237 -3.10 1.06 -8.11
C SER A 237 -3.58 0.30 -6.88
N THR A 238 -4.81 -0.24 -6.89
CA THR A 238 -5.39 -1.02 -5.80
C THR A 238 -4.60 -2.32 -5.55
N VAL A 239 -4.17 -3.00 -6.61
CA VAL A 239 -3.35 -4.23 -6.50
C VAL A 239 -1.97 -3.93 -5.90
N ILE A 240 -1.27 -2.89 -6.37
CA ILE A 240 0.05 -2.52 -5.82
C ILE A 240 -0.09 -2.07 -4.35
N ALA A 241 -1.16 -1.35 -4.00
CA ALA A 241 -1.43 -0.96 -2.62
C ALA A 241 -1.67 -2.17 -1.70
N ALA A 242 -2.41 -3.18 -2.19
CA ALA A 242 -2.65 -4.42 -1.45
C ALA A 242 -1.37 -5.22 -1.21
N ILE A 243 -0.46 -5.26 -2.18
CA ILE A 243 0.88 -5.82 -2.00
C ILE A 243 1.68 -4.98 -1.00
N GLY A 244 1.61 -3.65 -1.13
CA GLY A 244 2.34 -2.71 -0.27
C GLY A 244 2.00 -2.83 1.20
N ILE A 245 0.72 -2.99 1.56
CA ILE A 245 0.34 -3.15 2.97
C ILE A 245 0.80 -4.48 3.56
N ILE A 246 0.85 -5.56 2.77
CA ILE A 246 1.40 -6.85 3.23
C ILE A 246 2.89 -6.70 3.48
N VAL A 247 3.63 -6.03 2.58
CA VAL A 247 5.06 -5.77 2.81
C VAL A 247 5.27 -4.91 4.06
N TYR A 248 4.43 -3.89 4.23
CA TYR A 248 4.43 -3.05 5.42
C TYR A 248 4.26 -3.88 6.70
N GLN A 249 3.26 -4.76 6.74
CA GLN A 249 2.98 -5.63 7.87
C GLN A 249 4.12 -6.61 8.18
N GLN A 250 4.82 -7.12 7.16
CA GLN A 250 5.96 -8.01 7.38
C GLN A 250 7.09 -7.28 8.07
N SER A 251 7.33 -6.04 7.67
CA SER A 251 8.39 -5.20 8.23
C SER A 251 8.05 -4.77 9.66
N PHE A 252 6.82 -4.28 9.86
CA PHE A 252 6.37 -3.72 11.12
C PHE A 252 6.10 -4.79 12.19
N GLY A 253 5.67 -5.99 11.79
CA GLY A 253 5.40 -7.11 12.71
C GLY A 253 4.02 -7.08 13.36
N LEU A 254 3.22 -6.04 13.12
CA LEU A 254 1.83 -5.94 13.53
C LEU A 254 0.94 -5.60 12.34
N SER A 255 -0.28 -6.14 12.37
CA SER A 255 -1.36 -5.74 11.48
C SER A 255 -2.44 -5.04 12.32
N ASN A 256 -2.71 -3.78 12.00
CA ASN A 256 -3.79 -2.99 12.60
C ASN A 256 -4.96 -2.92 11.62
N PHE A 257 -6.18 -3.13 12.11
CA PHE A 257 -7.39 -3.29 11.30
C PHE A 257 -8.46 -2.21 11.55
N ILE A 258 -8.15 -1.22 12.40
CA ILE A 258 -8.98 -0.08 12.80
C ILE A 258 -8.06 1.14 12.89
#